data_AF-A0A1F7JCG4-F1
#
_entry.id   AF-A0A1F7JCG4-F1
#
_cell.length_a   1.000
_cell.length_b   1.000
_cell.length_c   1.000
_cell.angle_alpha   90.00
_cell.angle_beta   90.00
_cell.angle_gamma   90.00
#
_symmetry.space_group_name_H-M   'P 1'
#
loop_
_entity.id
_entity.type
_entity.pdbx_description
1 polymer ?
#
loop_
_entity_poly.entity_id
_entity_poly.type
_entity_poly.pdbx_seq_one_letter_code
_entity_poly.pdbx_strand_id
1 'polypeptide(L)'
;MDNKALILDIAMNLNRVGNWAADDYNAKKKRIGIFLEENTEYINKINLQILPIILQRTIQNFINEYPKLKKKGLSGPTDNLEWAESMMTWGNILTHRCNLIK
;
A
#
# COMPACT_ATOMS: atom_id res chain seq x y z
N MET A 1 11.31 12.02 9.05
CA MET A 1 10.56 12.01 7.78
C MET A 1 9.12 12.36 8.12
N ASP A 2 8.45 13.16 7.31
CA ASP A 2 7.05 13.54 7.54
C ASP A 2 6.14 12.31 7.33
N ASN A 3 5.23 12.04 8.27
CA ASN A 3 4.24 10.96 8.14
C ASN A 3 3.37 11.13 6.88
N LYS A 4 3.08 12.36 6.47
CA LYS A 4 2.31 12.64 5.24
C LYS A 4 3.07 12.10 4.03
N ALA A 5 4.36 12.40 3.93
CA ALA A 5 5.23 11.89 2.87
C ALA A 5 5.28 10.34 2.88
N LEU A 6 5.48 9.73 4.05
CA LEU A 6 5.49 8.26 4.17
C LEU A 6 4.19 7.61 3.68
N ILE A 7 3.03 8.20 4.00
CA ILE A 7 1.73 7.68 3.57
C ILE A 7 1.55 7.81 2.05
N LEU A 8 2.01 8.91 1.47
CA LEU A 8 1.97 9.11 0.02
C LEU A 8 2.95 8.17 -0.72
N ASP A 9 4.13 7.92 -0.16
CA ASP A 9 5.10 6.97 -0.71
C ASP A 9 4.52 5.54 -0.70
N ILE A 10 3.89 5.13 0.40
CA ILE A 10 3.15 3.87 0.49
C ILE A 10 2.09 3.80 -0.60
N ALA A 11 1.25 4.84 -0.70
CA ALA A 11 0.15 4.90 -1.65
C ALA A 11 0.62 4.76 -3.11
N MET A 12 1.68 5.48 -3.48
CA MET A 12 2.30 5.40 -4.80
C MET A 12 2.86 4.00 -5.07
N ASN A 13 3.51 3.39 -4.10
CA ASN A 13 4.04 2.03 -4.23
C ASN A 13 2.92 0.99 -4.41
N LEU A 14 1.80 1.12 -3.70
CA LEU A 14 0.64 0.25 -3.90
C LEU A 14 0.09 0.37 -5.33
N ASN A 15 -0.03 1.59 -5.84
CA ASN A 15 -0.49 1.83 -7.23
C ASN A 15 0.50 1.25 -8.26
N ARG A 16 1.81 1.37 -8.05
CA ARG A 16 2.82 0.74 -8.92
C ARG A 16 2.73 -0.78 -8.89
N VAL A 17 2.63 -1.37 -7.70
CA VAL A 17 2.50 -2.82 -7.54
C VAL A 17 1.23 -3.34 -8.20
N GLY A 18 0.10 -2.66 -8.00
CA GLY A 18 -1.16 -3.02 -8.66
C GLY A 18 -1.06 -2.95 -10.18
N ASN A 19 -0.53 -1.86 -10.74
CA ASN A 19 -0.31 -1.76 -12.19
C ASN A 19 0.59 -2.87 -12.74
N TRP A 20 1.69 -3.22 -12.05
CA TRP A 20 2.56 -4.32 -12.50
C TRP A 20 1.90 -5.69 -12.40
N ALA A 21 1.06 -5.90 -11.40
CA ALA A 21 0.35 -7.15 -11.22
C ALA A 21 -0.75 -7.35 -12.28
N ALA A 22 -1.45 -6.28 -12.65
CA ALA A 22 -2.45 -6.27 -13.72
C ALA A 22 -1.82 -6.47 -15.11
N ASP A 23 -0.63 -5.91 -15.34
CA ASP A 23 0.12 -6.05 -16.60
C ASP A 23 0.70 -7.47 -16.77
N ASP A 24 1.63 -7.85 -15.89
CA ASP A 24 2.21 -9.21 -15.89
C ASP A 24 2.87 -9.49 -14.53
N TYR A 25 2.09 -9.99 -13.58
CA TYR A 25 2.58 -10.35 -12.26
C TYR A 25 3.80 -11.29 -12.30
N ASN A 26 3.81 -12.28 -13.20
CA ASN A 26 4.87 -13.29 -13.24
C ASN A 26 6.21 -12.67 -13.67
N ALA A 27 6.21 -11.85 -14.73
CA ALA A 27 7.40 -11.14 -15.18
C ALA A 27 7.88 -10.08 -14.17
N LYS A 28 6.96 -9.50 -13.38
CA LYS A 28 7.29 -8.42 -12.43
C LYS A 28 7.44 -8.89 -10.98
N LYS A 29 7.26 -10.18 -10.68
CA LYS A 29 7.21 -10.73 -9.31
C LYS A 29 8.36 -10.27 -8.41
N LYS A 30 9.60 -10.32 -8.91
CA LYS A 30 10.79 -9.87 -8.14
C LYS A 30 10.70 -8.38 -7.78
N ARG A 31 10.30 -7.55 -8.73
CA ARG A 31 10.13 -6.10 -8.52
C ARG A 31 8.99 -5.82 -7.55
N ILE A 32 7.86 -6.50 -7.70
CA ILE A 32 6.73 -6.42 -6.78
C ILE A 32 7.17 -6.74 -5.35
N GLY A 33 7.93 -7.82 -5.15
CA GLY A 33 8.45 -8.20 -3.84
C GLY A 33 9.28 -7.11 -3.17
N ILE A 34 10.18 -6.45 -3.91
CA ILE A 34 10.99 -5.32 -3.39
C ILE A 34 10.09 -4.21 -2.85
N PHE A 35 9.10 -3.78 -3.65
CA PHE A 35 8.21 -2.68 -3.26
C PHE A 35 7.26 -3.06 -2.12
N LEU A 36 6.92 -4.36 -1.98
CA LEU A 36 6.16 -4.84 -0.83
C LEU A 36 6.99 -4.79 0.47
N GLU A 37 8.29 -5.06 0.41
CA GLU A 37 9.18 -4.92 1.57
C GLU A 37 9.41 -3.45 1.92
N GLU A 38 9.68 -2.59 0.94
CA GLU A 38 9.80 -1.14 1.14
C GLU A 38 8.54 -0.57 1.83
N ASN A 39 7.35 -0.98 1.40
CA ASN A 39 6.10 -0.56 2.04
C ASN A 39 5.99 -1.05 3.49
N THR A 40 6.47 -2.24 3.83
CA THR A 40 6.54 -2.69 5.23
C THR A 40 7.43 -1.75 6.06
N GLU A 41 8.59 -1.36 5.52
CA GLU A 41 9.47 -0.42 6.22
C GLU A 41 8.84 0.95 6.44
N TYR A 42 8.13 1.48 5.43
CA TYR A 42 7.42 2.75 5.56
C TYR A 42 6.28 2.68 6.58
N ILE A 43 5.50 1.59 6.57
CA ILE A 43 4.43 1.36 7.55
C ILE A 43 4.98 1.38 8.98
N ASN A 44 6.11 0.70 9.22
CA ASN A 44 6.73 0.64 10.54
C ASN A 44 7.27 1.99 11.04
N LYS A 45 7.47 2.96 10.13
CA LYS A 45 7.93 4.32 10.45
C LYS A 45 6.78 5.29 10.74
N ILE A 46 5.52 4.91 10.47
CA ILE A 46 4.37 5.78 10.71
C ILE A 46 4.11 5.90 12.22
N ASN A 47 4.13 7.13 12.73
CA ASN A 47 3.62 7.42 14.07
C ASN A 47 2.12 7.79 14.02
N LEU A 48 1.23 6.86 14.37
CA LEU A 48 -0.21 7.11 14.31
C LEU A 48 -0.69 8.22 15.26
N GLN A 49 -0.02 8.43 16.39
CA GLN A 49 -0.50 9.34 17.45
C GLN A 49 -0.49 10.82 17.02
N ILE A 50 0.35 11.16 16.05
CA ILE A 50 0.47 12.54 15.53
C ILE A 50 -0.41 12.82 14.31
N LEU A 51 -1.15 11.82 13.82
CA LEU A 51 -2.07 12.00 12.69
C LEU A 51 -3.42 12.54 13.16
N PRO A 52 -4.17 13.27 12.31
CA PRO A 52 -5.57 13.59 12.60
C PRO A 52 -6.41 12.33 12.77
N ILE A 53 -7.37 12.33 13.71
CA ILE A 53 -8.22 11.18 14.06
C ILE A 53 -8.89 10.53 12.83
N ILE A 54 -9.35 11.37 11.89
CA ILE A 54 -10.02 10.95 10.65
C ILE A 54 -9.07 10.13 9.75
N LEU A 55 -7.78 10.47 9.72
CA LEU A 55 -6.76 9.74 8.98
C LEU A 55 -6.26 8.53 9.76
N GLN A 56 -6.11 8.64 11.09
CA GLN A 56 -5.68 7.53 11.96
C GLN A 56 -6.49 6.26 11.69
N ARG A 57 -7.83 6.38 11.66
CA ARG A 57 -8.70 5.22 11.41
C ARG A 57 -8.46 4.58 10.04
N THR A 58 -8.27 5.40 9.00
CA THR A 58 -7.96 4.89 7.66
C THR A 58 -6.63 4.16 7.63
N ILE A 59 -5.58 4.76 8.21
CA ILE A 59 -4.25 4.14 8.26
C ILE A 59 -4.27 2.86 9.08
N GLN A 60 -4.96 2.85 10.23
CA GLN A 60 -5.07 1.65 11.05
C GLN A 60 -5.75 0.50 10.30
N ASN A 61 -6.82 0.78 9.55
CA ASN A 61 -7.47 -0.23 8.71
C ASN A 61 -6.50 -0.76 7.65
N PHE A 62 -5.73 0.11 7.00
CA PHE A 62 -4.72 -0.29 6.03
C PHE A 62 -3.62 -1.15 6.65
N ILE A 63 -3.07 -0.75 7.81
CA ILE A 63 -2.04 -1.50 8.54
C ILE A 63 -2.53 -2.92 8.88
N ASN A 64 -3.81 -3.07 9.22
CA ASN A 64 -4.39 -4.38 9.53
C ASN A 64 -4.59 -5.24 8.27
N GLU A 65 -4.84 -4.63 7.11
CA GLU A 65 -5.11 -5.34 5.85
C GLU A 65 -3.83 -5.67 5.07
N TYR A 66 -2.84 -4.79 5.12
CA TYR A 66 -1.61 -4.89 4.33
C TYR A 66 -0.85 -6.22 4.49
N PRO A 67 -0.71 -6.82 5.69
CA PRO A 67 -0.04 -8.12 5.83
C PRO A 67 -0.69 -9.22 4.99
N LYS A 68 -2.02 -9.20 4.83
CA LYS A 68 -2.74 -10.17 3.99
C LYS A 68 -2.46 -9.92 2.51
N LEU A 69 -2.50 -8.65 2.08
CA LEU A 69 -2.19 -8.25 0.72
C LEU A 69 -0.76 -8.61 0.33
N LYS A 70 0.21 -8.30 1.19
CA LYS A 70 1.62 -8.66 1.02
C LYS A 70 1.79 -10.18 0.91
N LYS A 71 1.20 -10.95 1.83
CA LYS A 71 1.30 -12.42 1.81
C LYS A 71 0.78 -12.99 0.49
N LYS A 72 -0.40 -12.57 0.04
CA LYS A 72 -0.98 -12.97 -1.26
C LYS A 72 -0.04 -12.63 -2.42
N GLY A 73 0.49 -11.40 -2.43
CA GLY A 73 1.41 -10.91 -3.45
C GLY A 73 2.79 -11.58 -3.45
N LEU A 74 3.23 -12.20 -2.35
CA LEU A 74 4.49 -12.96 -2.31
C LEU A 74 4.28 -14.43 -2.68
N SER A 75 3.16 -15.03 -2.27
CA SER A 75 2.82 -16.42 -2.60
C SER A 75 2.40 -16.62 -4.05
N GLY A 76 2.06 -15.55 -4.77
CA GLY A 76 1.31 -15.64 -6.02
C GLY A 76 -0.19 -15.54 -5.73
N PRO A 77 -0.85 -14.46 -6.17
CA PRO A 77 -2.30 -14.37 -6.05
C PRO A 77 -2.97 -15.37 -6.98
N THR A 78 -4.12 -15.90 -6.57
CA THR A 78 -4.94 -16.79 -7.40
C THR A 78 -5.50 -16.04 -8.62
N ASP A 79 -5.92 -14.79 -8.41
CA ASP A 79 -6.32 -13.85 -9.45
C ASP A 79 -5.44 -12.60 -9.33
N ASN A 80 -4.60 -12.39 -10.35
CA ASN A 80 -3.69 -11.25 -10.39
C ASN A 80 -4.43 -9.92 -10.53
N LEU A 81 -5.55 -9.90 -11.25
CA LEU A 81 -6.32 -8.69 -11.53
C LEU A 81 -7.06 -8.24 -10.26
N GLU A 82 -7.73 -9.17 -9.58
CA GLU A 82 -8.42 -8.89 -8.32
C GLU A 82 -7.45 -8.36 -7.24
N TRP A 83 -6.27 -8.99 -7.15
CA TRP A 83 -5.24 -8.53 -6.22
C TRP A 83 -4.68 -7.15 -6.61
N ALA A 84 -4.45 -6.92 -7.91
CA ALA A 84 -4.02 -5.62 -8.43
C ALA A 84 -5.01 -4.50 -8.08
N GLU A 85 -6.30 -4.73 -8.30
CA GLU A 85 -7.39 -3.80 -7.96
C GLU A 85 -7.41 -3.50 -6.46
N SER A 86 -7.21 -4.52 -5.62
CA SER A 86 -7.12 -4.32 -4.17
C SER A 86 -5.96 -3.41 -3.77
N MET A 87 -4.79 -3.60 -4.40
CA MET A 87 -3.61 -2.75 -4.16
C MET A 87 -3.86 -1.30 -4.60
N MET A 88 -4.39 -1.10 -5.81
CA MET A 88 -4.72 0.24 -6.32
C MET A 88 -5.81 0.93 -5.52
N THR A 89 -6.82 0.18 -5.05
CA THR A 89 -7.89 0.71 -4.19
C THR A 89 -7.32 1.31 -2.92
N TRP A 90 -6.42 0.59 -2.24
CA TRP A 90 -5.74 1.14 -1.06
C TRP A 90 -4.82 2.32 -1.43
N GLY A 91 -4.07 2.24 -2.53
CA GLY A 91 -3.27 3.36 -3.03
C GLY A 91 -4.09 4.64 -3.21
N ASN A 92 -5.26 4.52 -3.82
CA ASN A 92 -6.17 5.64 -4.08
C ASN A 92 -6.82 6.17 -2.80
N ILE A 93 -7.27 5.29 -1.90
CA ILE A 93 -7.84 5.69 -0.60
C ILE A 93 -6.81 6.48 0.21
N LEU A 94 -5.58 5.96 0.32
CA LEU A 94 -4.51 6.60 1.09
C LEU A 94 -4.14 7.95 0.49
N THR A 95 -3.96 8.03 -0.83
CA THR A 95 -3.69 9.28 -1.54
C THR A 95 -4.77 10.33 -1.26
N HIS A 96 -6.03 9.96 -1.45
CA HIS A 96 -7.15 10.87 -1.25
C HIS A 96 -7.23 11.36 0.20
N ARG A 97 -7.19 10.44 1.17
CA ARG A 97 -7.34 10.76 2.59
C ARG A 97 -6.18 11.58 3.13
N CYS A 98 -4.97 11.35 2.63
CA CYS A 98 -3.79 12.13 3.01
C CYS A 98 -3.87 13.58 2.49
N ASN A 99 -4.40 13.79 1.28
CA ASN A 99 -4.54 15.11 0.67
C ASN A 99 -5.68 15.96 1.27
N LEU A 100 -6.65 15.34 1.95
CA LEU A 100 -7.71 16.06 2.66
C LEU A 100 -7.23 16.76 3.94
N ILE A 101 -6.01 16.47 4.39
CA ILE A 101 -5.41 17.09 5.57
C ILE A 101 -4.60 18.31 5.10
N LYS A 102 -5.14 19.48 5.44
CA LYS A 102 -4.51 20.79 5.24
C LYS A 102 -3.40 21.02 6.26
#